data_AF-A0A7X6NM75-F1
#
_entry.id   AF-A0A7X6NM75-F1
#
_cell.length_a   1.000
_cell.length_b   1.000
_cell.length_c   1.000
_cell.angle_alpha   90.00
_cell.angle_beta   90.00
_cell.angle_gamma   90.00
#
_symmetry.space_group_name_H-M   'P 1'
#
loop_
_entity.id
_entity.type
_entity.pdbx_description
1 polymer ?
#
loop_
_entity_poly.entity_id
_entity_poly.type
_entity_poly.pdbx_seq_one_letter_code
_entity_poly.pdbx_strand_id
1 'polypeptide(L)'
;MKKSNLFAILTVFILFSACEPAEQRQELKGGITESQLNISAVPQIRDGKNSNYIDVNSDGNACLSSWDYGVGLFVGTKGTVKVMSRGDNDIVFIGLNPDGTTLSKTLTVQVEELYDVEPEWALFCGEDGVKTWTWDEDGSPNGPWGNGGYLGNDFPGWWGPGMAGLDGQAAGEGEGAYMTFTIAGAKLIKHYTTGGTTEGSFTFDMSKITLDDGGNVWAKGKLNTKNVTPLIGAYWGDPVYSYDILKLTEDKMVLAVALPGTGSWGEAIFWMFRKQ
;
A
#
# COMPACT_ATOMS: atom_id res chain seq x y z
N MET A 1 -19.40 18.63 68.06
CA MET A 1 -18.04 18.78 67.47
C MET A 1 -17.32 19.93 68.16
N LYS A 2 -16.08 19.74 68.63
CA LYS A 2 -15.31 20.82 69.30
C LYS A 2 -15.00 21.93 68.29
N LYS A 3 -15.16 23.21 68.66
CA LYS A 3 -14.94 24.39 67.78
C LYS A 3 -13.55 24.40 67.11
N SER A 4 -12.55 23.77 67.75
CA SER A 4 -11.20 23.55 67.20
C SER A 4 -11.16 22.70 65.92
N ASN A 5 -12.11 21.77 65.74
CA ASN A 5 -12.11 20.86 64.58
C ASN A 5 -12.81 21.48 63.36
N LEU A 6 -13.61 22.53 63.56
CA LEU A 6 -14.29 23.23 62.46
C LEU A 6 -13.33 24.18 61.73
N PHE A 7 -12.40 24.80 62.46
CA PHE A 7 -11.37 25.67 61.87
C PHE A 7 -10.34 24.90 61.05
N ALA A 8 -9.90 23.73 61.50
CA ALA A 8 -8.95 22.90 60.75
C ALA A 8 -9.51 22.40 59.41
N ILE A 9 -10.81 22.08 59.35
CA ILE A 9 -11.47 21.64 58.11
C ILE A 9 -11.65 22.81 57.12
N LEU A 10 -11.88 24.03 57.61
CA LEU A 10 -12.03 25.22 56.76
C LEU A 10 -10.68 25.67 56.16
N THR A 11 -9.57 25.52 56.88
CA THR A 11 -8.23 25.87 56.39
C THR A 11 -7.70 24.89 55.35
N VAL A 12 -8.07 23.61 55.42
CA VAL A 12 -7.68 22.59 54.43
C VAL A 12 -8.40 22.79 53.08
N PHE A 13 -9.62 23.33 53.05
CA PHE A 13 -10.33 23.61 51.80
C PHE A 13 -9.76 24.77 50.97
N ILE A 14 -9.08 25.73 51.61
CA ILE A 14 -8.48 26.90 50.92
C ILE A 14 -7.11 26.54 50.29
N LEU A 15 -6.47 25.45 50.72
CA LEU A 15 -5.18 24.99 50.18
C LEU A 15 -5.31 24.10 48.93
N PHE A 16 -6.54 23.69 48.57
CA PHE A 16 -6.82 22.90 47.36
C PHE A 16 -7.40 23.72 46.20
N SER A 17 -7.53 25.05 46.32
CA SER A 17 -7.60 25.92 45.14
C SER A 17 -6.20 26.03 44.54
N ALA A 18 -5.68 24.91 44.05
CA ALA A 18 -4.57 24.91 43.12
C ALA A 18 -5.01 25.79 41.94
N CYS A 19 -4.11 26.68 41.51
CA CYS A 19 -4.25 27.43 40.27
C CYS A 19 -4.71 26.47 39.17
N GLU A 20 -5.96 26.58 38.70
CA GLU A 20 -6.18 26.27 37.30
C GLU A 20 -5.29 27.26 36.56
N PRO A 21 -4.20 26.81 35.90
CA PRO A 21 -3.42 27.72 35.09
C PRO A 21 -4.41 28.38 34.15
N ALA A 22 -4.40 29.72 34.09
CA ALA A 22 -5.18 30.43 33.09
C ALA A 22 -4.62 30.04 31.71
N GLU A 23 -5.11 28.93 31.17
CA GLU A 23 -4.81 28.49 29.82
C GLU A 23 -5.53 29.46 28.89
N GLN A 24 -4.81 30.44 28.35
CA GLN A 24 -5.25 31.11 27.14
C GLN A 24 -5.16 30.11 26.00
N ARG A 25 -6.20 29.26 25.87
CA ARG A 25 -6.38 28.42 24.69
C ARG A 25 -6.63 29.34 23.51
N GLN A 26 -5.60 29.53 22.70
CA GLN A 26 -5.76 30.17 21.40
C GLN A 26 -6.57 29.20 20.54
N GLU A 27 -7.84 29.50 20.35
CA GLU A 27 -8.63 28.82 19.33
C GLU A 27 -8.06 29.20 17.97
N LEU A 28 -7.65 28.20 17.19
CA LEU A 28 -7.36 28.39 15.78
C LEU A 28 -8.67 28.76 15.08
N LYS A 29 -8.65 29.84 14.29
CA LYS A 29 -9.84 30.38 13.62
C LYS A 29 -9.58 30.58 12.15
N GLY A 30 -10.65 30.53 11.37
CA GLY A 30 -10.61 30.72 9.93
C GLY A 30 -10.50 29.40 9.16
N GLY A 31 -10.99 29.41 7.94
CA GLY A 31 -11.10 28.22 7.11
C GLY A 31 -12.14 28.46 6.03
N ILE A 32 -12.05 27.70 4.96
CA ILE A 32 -13.07 27.67 3.92
C ILE A 32 -13.93 26.43 4.08
N THR A 33 -15.15 26.47 3.57
CA THR A 33 -16.03 25.31 3.45
C THR A 33 -15.84 24.63 2.11
N GLU A 34 -16.36 23.41 1.97
CA GLU A 34 -16.31 22.68 0.70
C GLU A 34 -16.98 23.44 -0.45
N SER A 35 -18.06 24.18 -0.16
CA SER A 35 -18.76 25.02 -1.14
C SER A 35 -17.95 26.23 -1.62
N GLN A 36 -16.91 26.62 -0.89
CA GLN A 36 -15.99 27.69 -1.26
C GLN A 36 -14.74 27.18 -1.98
N LEU A 37 -14.54 25.84 -2.05
CA LEU A 37 -13.41 25.24 -2.74
C LEU A 37 -13.48 25.50 -4.24
N ASN A 38 -12.45 26.16 -4.76
CA ASN A 38 -12.21 26.29 -6.18
C ASN A 38 -11.07 25.37 -6.59
N ILE A 39 -11.40 24.18 -7.08
CA ILE A 39 -10.42 23.15 -7.43
C ILE A 39 -10.69 22.57 -8.82
N SER A 40 -9.63 22.10 -9.50
CA SER A 40 -9.74 21.40 -10.78
C SER A 40 -8.68 20.32 -10.92
N ALA A 41 -9.04 19.23 -11.59
CA ALA A 41 -8.13 18.20 -12.08
C ALA A 41 -8.48 17.97 -13.56
N VAL A 42 -7.52 18.18 -14.47
CA VAL A 42 -7.77 18.15 -15.91
C VAL A 42 -6.69 17.32 -16.60
N PRO A 43 -7.06 16.28 -17.37
CA PRO A 43 -6.10 15.55 -18.20
C PRO A 43 -5.42 16.48 -19.23
N GLN A 44 -4.12 16.36 -19.38
CA GLN A 44 -3.40 16.95 -20.49
C GLN A 44 -3.82 16.23 -21.78
N ILE A 45 -4.04 17.00 -22.85
CA ILE A 45 -4.32 16.43 -24.17
C ILE A 45 -3.00 16.08 -24.86
N ARG A 46 -2.84 14.81 -25.26
CA ARG A 46 -1.74 14.32 -26.08
C ARG A 46 -2.30 13.49 -27.22
N ASP A 47 -1.86 13.79 -28.44
CA ASP A 47 -2.34 13.14 -29.66
C ASP A 47 -3.87 13.13 -29.81
N GLY A 48 -4.52 14.20 -29.34
CA GLY A 48 -5.98 14.37 -29.39
C GLY A 48 -6.76 13.55 -28.36
N LYS A 49 -6.08 12.85 -27.46
CA LYS A 49 -6.68 12.04 -26.38
C LYS A 49 -6.34 12.60 -25.00
N ASN A 50 -7.20 12.34 -24.02
CA ASN A 50 -6.90 12.58 -22.61
C ASN A 50 -5.78 11.64 -22.14
N SER A 51 -4.64 12.22 -21.77
CA SER A 51 -3.49 11.47 -21.25
C SER A 51 -3.60 11.21 -19.75
N ASN A 52 -2.73 10.35 -19.25
CA ASN A 52 -2.57 10.05 -17.83
C ASN A 52 -1.81 11.13 -17.02
N TYR A 53 -1.46 12.25 -17.63
CA TYR A 53 -0.90 13.42 -16.95
C TYR A 53 -2.02 14.37 -16.58
N ILE A 54 -2.27 14.55 -15.29
CA ILE A 54 -3.40 15.33 -14.77
C ILE A 54 -2.88 16.61 -14.15
N ASP A 55 -3.28 17.75 -14.69
CA ASP A 55 -3.00 19.05 -14.12
C ASP A 55 -3.98 19.32 -12.98
N VAL A 56 -3.45 19.44 -11.76
CA VAL A 56 -4.22 19.74 -10.55
C VAL A 56 -4.01 21.20 -10.15
N ASN A 57 -5.08 21.83 -9.66
CA ASN A 57 -5.06 23.23 -9.25
C ASN A 57 -6.07 23.52 -8.13
N SER A 58 -5.58 24.15 -7.07
CA SER A 58 -6.31 24.70 -5.92
C SER A 58 -5.80 26.10 -5.56
N ASP A 59 -5.08 26.78 -6.47
CA ASP A 59 -4.60 28.15 -6.28
C ASP A 59 -5.75 29.08 -5.85
N GLY A 60 -5.48 29.91 -4.84
CA GLY A 60 -6.44 30.87 -4.31
C GLY A 60 -7.35 30.33 -3.20
N ASN A 61 -7.32 29.03 -2.90
CA ASN A 61 -7.96 28.51 -1.69
C ASN A 61 -7.13 28.84 -0.45
N ALA A 62 -7.78 29.29 0.63
CA ALA A 62 -7.12 29.63 1.89
C ALA A 62 -6.90 28.40 2.79
N CYS A 63 -6.38 27.31 2.22
CA CYS A 63 -6.05 26.07 2.92
C CYS A 63 -4.77 25.45 2.35
N LEU A 64 -4.06 24.66 3.16
CA LEU A 64 -2.97 23.82 2.63
C LEU A 64 -3.57 22.75 1.75
N SER A 65 -2.89 22.42 0.65
CA SER A 65 -3.43 21.56 -0.41
C SER A 65 -2.59 20.30 -0.59
N SER A 66 -3.26 19.16 -0.66
CA SER A 66 -2.67 17.90 -1.08
C SER A 66 -3.62 17.14 -1.99
N TRP A 67 -3.07 16.30 -2.85
CA TRP A 67 -3.78 15.60 -3.91
C TRP A 67 -3.32 14.15 -3.94
N ASP A 68 -4.18 13.24 -3.53
CA ASP A 68 -3.99 11.81 -3.71
C ASP A 68 -4.46 11.43 -5.11
N TYR A 69 -3.57 10.82 -5.89
CA TYR A 69 -3.80 10.42 -7.27
C TYR A 69 -3.69 8.89 -7.44
N GLY A 70 -3.97 8.14 -6.38
CA GLY A 70 -3.93 6.68 -6.36
C GLY A 70 -2.55 6.15 -6.02
N VAL A 71 -1.54 6.41 -6.84
CA VAL A 71 -0.19 5.85 -6.61
C VAL A 71 0.75 6.76 -5.81
N GLY A 72 0.27 7.93 -5.38
CA GLY A 72 1.08 8.87 -4.62
C GLY A 72 0.31 10.11 -4.18
N LEU A 73 1.05 11.01 -3.52
CA LEU A 73 0.54 12.26 -2.97
C LEU A 73 1.33 13.44 -3.53
N PHE A 74 0.63 14.40 -4.11
CA PHE A 74 1.20 15.70 -4.46
C PHE A 74 0.80 16.74 -3.42
N VAL A 75 1.78 17.42 -2.81
CA VAL A 75 1.56 18.49 -1.84
C VAL A 75 1.88 19.82 -2.51
N GLY A 76 0.86 20.67 -2.67
CA GLY A 76 0.98 21.92 -3.40
C GLY A 76 -0.36 22.36 -3.97
N THR A 77 -0.43 23.63 -4.36
CA THR A 77 -1.64 24.21 -4.93
C THR A 77 -1.76 24.01 -6.43
N LYS A 78 -0.65 23.76 -7.14
CA LYS A 78 -0.67 23.54 -8.59
C LYS A 78 0.47 22.65 -9.04
N GLY A 79 0.18 21.68 -9.91
CA GLY A 79 1.17 20.77 -10.45
C GLY A 79 0.57 19.79 -11.44
N THR A 80 1.39 18.84 -11.90
CA THR A 80 0.97 17.74 -12.76
C THR A 80 1.26 16.42 -12.04
N VAL A 81 0.26 15.55 -11.94
CA VAL A 81 0.39 14.19 -11.39
C VAL A 81 0.24 13.16 -12.51
N LYS A 82 0.81 11.96 -12.34
CA LYS A 82 0.74 10.87 -13.33
C LYS A 82 -0.04 9.70 -12.75
N VAL A 83 -1.20 9.39 -13.33
CA VAL A 83 -1.99 8.20 -12.99
C VAL A 83 -1.53 7.01 -13.83
N MET A 84 -1.86 5.78 -13.40
CA MET A 84 -1.33 4.55 -13.99
C MET A 84 -2.40 3.66 -14.66
N SER A 85 -3.66 4.11 -14.70
CA SER A 85 -4.81 3.37 -15.26
C SER A 85 -5.55 4.16 -16.34
N ARG A 86 -6.04 3.45 -17.37
CA ARG A 86 -7.05 3.98 -18.30
C ARG A 86 -8.42 4.01 -17.61
N GLY A 87 -9.37 4.73 -18.19
CA GLY A 87 -10.72 4.82 -17.63
C GLY A 87 -10.88 5.97 -16.64
N ASP A 88 -11.83 5.81 -15.74
CA ASP A 88 -12.07 6.73 -14.64
C ASP A 88 -10.97 6.63 -13.59
N ASN A 89 -10.38 7.76 -13.23
CA ASN A 89 -9.40 7.87 -12.17
C ASN A 89 -9.85 8.93 -11.17
N ASP A 90 -9.94 8.55 -9.90
CA ASP A 90 -10.27 9.48 -8.83
C ASP A 90 -9.03 10.22 -8.35
N ILE A 91 -9.12 11.56 -8.33
CA ILE A 91 -8.14 12.46 -7.73
C ILE A 91 -8.78 13.06 -6.48
N VAL A 92 -8.25 12.74 -5.31
CA VAL A 92 -8.78 13.18 -4.02
C VAL A 92 -8.00 14.39 -3.53
N PHE A 93 -8.65 15.55 -3.56
CA PHE A 93 -8.15 16.75 -2.92
C PHE A 93 -8.35 16.66 -1.40
N ILE A 94 -7.32 16.95 -0.62
CA ILE A 94 -7.39 17.09 0.84
C ILE A 94 -6.84 18.47 1.21
N GLY A 95 -7.71 19.28 1.79
CA GLY A 95 -7.40 20.62 2.28
C GLY A 95 -7.26 20.65 3.80
N LEU A 96 -6.24 21.31 4.35
CA LEU A 96 -6.14 21.60 5.79
C LEU A 96 -6.35 23.10 6.03
N ASN A 97 -7.44 23.43 6.72
CA ASN A 97 -7.78 24.80 7.09
C ASN A 97 -6.90 25.31 8.24
N PRO A 98 -6.74 26.64 8.38
CA PRO A 98 -6.03 27.25 9.50
C PRO A 98 -6.60 26.90 10.89
N ASP A 99 -7.91 26.67 10.99
CA ASP A 99 -8.58 26.20 12.21
C ASP A 99 -8.31 24.72 12.55
N GLY A 100 -7.54 24.01 11.71
CA GLY A 100 -7.21 22.60 11.88
C GLY A 100 -8.27 21.64 11.32
N THR A 101 -9.38 22.13 10.77
CA THR A 101 -10.37 21.28 10.08
C THR A 101 -9.85 20.82 8.72
N THR A 102 -10.28 19.64 8.29
CA THR A 102 -9.92 19.08 6.98
C THR A 102 -11.11 19.10 6.03
N LEU A 103 -10.84 19.42 4.76
CA LEU A 103 -11.76 19.32 3.64
C LEU A 103 -11.32 18.17 2.74
N SER A 104 -12.27 17.43 2.16
CA SER A 104 -11.96 16.40 1.17
C SER A 104 -12.94 16.49 0.01
N LYS A 105 -12.44 16.37 -1.22
CA LYS A 105 -13.27 16.34 -2.43
C LYS A 105 -12.64 15.48 -3.51
N THR A 106 -13.43 14.57 -4.08
CA THR A 106 -12.99 13.71 -5.18
C THR A 106 -13.36 14.34 -6.52
N LEU A 107 -12.41 14.37 -7.45
CA LEU A 107 -12.58 14.72 -8.84
C LEU A 107 -12.24 13.50 -9.70
N THR A 108 -13.22 12.98 -10.42
CA THR A 108 -13.00 11.86 -11.35
C THR A 108 -12.59 12.40 -12.72
N VAL A 109 -11.46 11.91 -13.23
CA VAL A 109 -10.94 12.26 -14.55
C VAL A 109 -10.93 11.04 -15.48
N GLN A 110 -11.34 11.23 -16.72
CA GLN A 110 -11.33 10.18 -17.74
C GLN A 110 -10.00 10.18 -18.49
N VAL A 111 -9.25 9.09 -18.40
CA VAL A 111 -8.01 8.83 -19.14
C VAL A 111 -8.28 7.89 -20.30
N GLU A 112 -7.85 8.28 -21.49
CA GLU A 112 -8.03 7.49 -22.71
C GLU A 112 -6.75 6.75 -23.11
N GLU A 113 -5.58 7.35 -22.85
CA GLU A 113 -4.29 6.81 -23.26
C GLU A 113 -3.23 6.99 -22.16
N LEU A 114 -2.44 5.93 -21.94
CA LEU A 114 -1.33 5.94 -20.98
C LEU A 114 -0.03 6.27 -21.70
N TYR A 115 0.76 7.14 -21.10
CA TYR A 115 2.10 7.49 -21.56
C TYR A 115 3.09 7.29 -20.41
N ASP A 116 4.28 6.80 -20.74
CA ASP A 116 5.40 6.64 -19.80
C ASP A 116 5.02 5.82 -18.55
N VAL A 117 4.15 4.81 -18.69
CA VAL A 117 3.74 3.90 -17.60
C VAL A 117 4.46 2.57 -17.74
N GLU A 118 5.03 2.11 -16.64
CA GLU A 118 5.64 0.78 -16.54
C GLU A 118 4.55 -0.30 -16.75
N PRO A 119 4.73 -1.23 -17.71
CA PRO A 119 3.71 -2.25 -18.01
C PRO A 119 3.40 -3.15 -16.81
N GLU A 120 4.31 -3.24 -15.84
CA GLU A 120 4.15 -4.01 -14.62
C GLU A 120 2.96 -3.55 -13.76
N TRP A 121 2.53 -2.28 -13.85
CA TRP A 121 1.29 -1.85 -13.19
C TRP A 121 0.09 -2.64 -13.69
N ALA A 122 -0.05 -2.84 -15.01
CA ALA A 122 -1.10 -3.66 -15.58
C ALA A 122 -0.89 -5.16 -15.30
N LEU A 123 0.36 -5.60 -15.13
CA LEU A 123 0.61 -6.99 -14.73
C LEU A 123 0.18 -7.23 -13.29
N PHE A 124 0.53 -6.39 -12.33
CA PHE A 124 0.12 -6.53 -10.93
C PHE A 124 -1.37 -6.29 -10.73
N CYS A 125 -1.89 -5.20 -11.30
CA CYS A 125 -3.22 -4.69 -11.01
C CYS A 125 -4.24 -4.91 -12.13
N GLY A 126 -3.87 -5.51 -13.27
CA GLY A 126 -4.80 -5.65 -14.39
C GLY A 126 -5.02 -4.34 -15.15
N GLU A 127 -5.64 -4.43 -16.33
CA GLU A 127 -5.91 -3.26 -17.18
C GLU A 127 -6.92 -2.29 -16.55
N ASP A 128 -7.89 -2.84 -15.81
CA ASP A 128 -8.91 -2.08 -15.07
C ASP A 128 -8.39 -1.53 -13.73
N GLY A 129 -7.10 -1.73 -13.43
CA GLY A 129 -6.45 -1.22 -12.22
C GLY A 129 -6.76 -1.99 -10.93
N VAL A 130 -7.51 -3.10 -11.00
CA VAL A 130 -7.67 -4.08 -9.92
C VAL A 130 -7.49 -5.52 -10.44
N LYS A 131 -6.64 -6.32 -9.78
CA LYS A 131 -6.46 -7.75 -10.10
C LYS A 131 -6.38 -8.60 -8.84
N THR A 132 -7.05 -9.74 -8.90
CA THR A 132 -7.02 -10.77 -7.87
C THR A 132 -6.01 -11.86 -8.20
N TRP A 133 -5.16 -12.16 -7.23
CA TRP A 133 -4.16 -13.22 -7.24
C TRP A 133 -4.52 -14.28 -6.20
N THR A 134 -4.54 -15.54 -6.62
CA THR A 134 -4.72 -16.70 -5.73
C THR A 134 -3.54 -17.65 -5.89
N TRP A 135 -3.45 -18.66 -5.04
CA TRP A 135 -2.38 -19.65 -5.11
C TRP A 135 -2.38 -20.42 -6.43
N ASP A 136 -1.16 -20.69 -6.93
CA ASP A 136 -0.94 -21.48 -8.13
C ASP A 136 -0.55 -22.92 -7.79
N GLU A 137 -1.56 -23.77 -7.56
CA GLU A 137 -1.39 -25.19 -7.19
C GLU A 137 -0.53 -25.98 -8.18
N ASP A 138 -0.65 -25.66 -9.46
CA ASP A 138 0.05 -26.35 -10.54
C ASP A 138 1.43 -25.72 -10.83
N GLY A 139 1.79 -24.64 -10.13
CA GLY A 139 3.03 -23.91 -10.36
C GLY A 139 4.28 -24.68 -9.93
N SER A 140 4.14 -25.67 -9.05
CA SER A 140 5.25 -26.39 -8.43
C SER A 140 4.83 -27.79 -7.98
N PRO A 141 5.70 -28.81 -8.15
CA PRO A 141 5.41 -30.16 -7.66
C PRO A 141 5.34 -30.25 -6.12
N ASN A 142 5.93 -29.30 -5.40
CA ASN A 142 5.93 -29.27 -3.93
C ASN A 142 4.85 -28.35 -3.35
N GLY A 143 3.99 -27.77 -4.21
CA GLY A 143 2.97 -26.81 -3.83
C GLY A 143 3.39 -25.35 -4.01
N PRO A 144 2.44 -24.41 -3.83
CA PRO A 144 2.60 -23.01 -4.24
C PRO A 144 3.42 -22.16 -3.26
N TRP A 145 3.79 -22.71 -2.11
CA TRP A 145 4.63 -22.06 -1.12
C TRP A 145 5.60 -23.08 -0.54
N GLY A 146 6.83 -22.66 -0.24
CA GLY A 146 7.83 -23.53 0.35
C GLY A 146 9.25 -23.09 0.05
N ASN A 147 10.22 -23.92 0.40
CA ASN A 147 11.63 -23.60 0.26
C ASN A 147 12.30 -24.29 -0.95
N GLY A 148 13.42 -23.74 -1.36
CA GLY A 148 14.28 -24.22 -2.44
C GLY A 148 15.63 -23.51 -2.45
N GLY A 149 16.45 -23.83 -3.44
CA GLY A 149 17.76 -23.23 -3.63
C GLY A 149 17.68 -21.83 -4.22
N TYR A 150 18.18 -20.84 -3.49
CA TYR A 150 18.40 -19.48 -3.98
C TYR A 150 19.29 -19.49 -5.22
N LEU A 151 18.93 -18.73 -6.25
CA LEU A 151 19.59 -18.69 -7.57
C LEU A 151 19.60 -20.01 -8.36
N GLY A 152 19.14 -21.13 -7.77
CA GLY A 152 19.13 -22.45 -8.40
C GLY A 152 17.73 -22.97 -8.75
N ASN A 153 16.70 -22.54 -8.02
CA ASN A 153 15.30 -22.87 -8.29
C ASN A 153 14.49 -21.61 -8.61
N ASP A 154 13.39 -21.79 -9.34
CA ASP A 154 12.37 -20.77 -9.64
C ASP A 154 10.98 -21.12 -9.08
N PHE A 155 10.94 -22.10 -8.18
CA PHE A 155 9.76 -22.59 -7.44
C PHE A 155 10.24 -23.29 -6.15
N PRO A 156 9.34 -23.69 -5.22
CA PRO A 156 9.69 -24.54 -4.07
C PRO A 156 10.34 -25.86 -4.50
N GLY A 157 11.68 -25.92 -4.50
CA GLY A 157 12.46 -27.02 -5.05
C GLY A 157 12.79 -28.14 -4.06
N TRP A 158 12.67 -27.90 -2.75
CA TRP A 158 13.08 -28.86 -1.71
C TRP A 158 11.91 -29.34 -0.86
N TRP A 159 11.10 -28.42 -0.35
CA TRP A 159 9.92 -28.77 0.44
C TRP A 159 8.83 -27.71 0.27
N GLY A 160 7.58 -28.17 0.32
CA GLY A 160 6.39 -27.35 0.48
C GLY A 160 5.27 -28.20 1.05
N PRO A 161 4.30 -27.60 1.78
CA PRO A 161 3.26 -28.35 2.47
C PRO A 161 2.11 -28.80 1.54
N GLY A 162 2.19 -28.51 0.23
CA GLY A 162 1.06 -28.62 -0.69
C GLY A 162 -0.08 -27.66 -0.35
N MET A 163 -1.13 -27.64 -1.17
CA MET A 163 -2.28 -26.73 -0.97
C MET A 163 -2.97 -26.95 0.38
N ALA A 164 -3.29 -28.20 0.71
CA ALA A 164 -3.99 -28.56 1.94
C ALA A 164 -3.22 -28.23 3.23
N GLY A 165 -1.88 -28.08 3.15
CA GLY A 165 -1.04 -27.79 4.31
C GLY A 165 -0.75 -26.31 4.54
N LEU A 166 -1.20 -25.42 3.64
CA LEU A 166 -0.92 -23.97 3.74
C LEU A 166 -1.58 -23.31 4.95
N ASP A 167 -2.80 -23.70 5.30
CA ASP A 167 -3.51 -23.15 6.48
C ASP A 167 -2.77 -23.48 7.79
N GLY A 168 -2.05 -24.61 7.82
CA GLY A 168 -1.16 -24.97 8.91
C GLY A 168 0.11 -24.11 9.02
N GLN A 169 0.47 -23.35 7.98
CA GLN A 169 1.59 -22.40 7.99
C GLN A 169 1.14 -21.02 8.43
N ALA A 170 -0.03 -20.57 7.95
CA ALA A 170 -0.70 -19.37 8.45
C ALA A 170 -2.21 -19.52 8.31
N ALA A 171 -2.90 -19.54 9.46
CA ALA A 171 -4.34 -19.70 9.53
C ALA A 171 -5.05 -18.61 8.72
N GLY A 172 -5.96 -19.00 7.84
CA GLY A 172 -6.73 -18.09 7.00
C GLY A 172 -6.05 -17.72 5.68
N GLU A 173 -4.78 -18.06 5.46
CA GLU A 173 -4.01 -17.68 4.25
C GLU A 173 -3.78 -18.84 3.27
N GLY A 174 -4.35 -20.02 3.56
CA GLY A 174 -4.24 -21.22 2.72
C GLY A 174 -5.23 -21.30 1.56
N GLU A 175 -5.73 -22.50 1.27
CA GLU A 175 -6.65 -22.77 0.16
C GLU A 175 -7.89 -21.88 0.18
N GLY A 176 -8.14 -21.15 -0.92
CA GLY A 176 -9.25 -20.20 -1.04
C GLY A 176 -8.95 -18.78 -0.56
N ALA A 177 -7.80 -18.53 0.08
CA ALA A 177 -7.32 -17.17 0.32
C ALA A 177 -6.88 -16.51 -1.00
N TYR A 178 -6.93 -15.20 -1.05
CA TYR A 178 -6.50 -14.44 -2.22
C TYR A 178 -6.00 -13.04 -1.84
N MET A 179 -5.35 -12.40 -2.79
CA MET A 179 -4.87 -11.03 -2.69
C MET A 179 -5.45 -10.18 -3.80
N THR A 180 -5.75 -8.93 -3.49
CA THR A 180 -6.13 -7.92 -4.48
C THR A 180 -5.02 -6.88 -4.56
N PHE A 181 -4.47 -6.69 -5.76
CA PHE A 181 -3.58 -5.58 -6.07
C PHE A 181 -4.38 -4.51 -6.80
N THR A 182 -4.26 -3.26 -6.37
CA THR A 182 -4.95 -2.12 -6.98
C THR A 182 -4.03 -0.93 -7.18
N ILE A 183 -4.21 -0.23 -8.30
CA ILE A 183 -3.52 1.02 -8.62
C ILE A 183 -3.92 2.10 -7.61
N ALA A 184 -5.18 2.11 -7.17
CA ALA A 184 -5.67 3.03 -6.16
C ALA A 184 -5.01 2.75 -4.80
N GLY A 185 -4.29 3.73 -4.27
CA GLY A 185 -3.45 3.61 -3.08
C GLY A 185 -2.17 2.80 -3.26
N ALA A 186 -1.85 2.34 -4.49
CA ALA A 186 -0.86 1.28 -4.75
C ALA A 186 -1.00 0.15 -3.72
N LYS A 187 -2.23 -0.35 -3.55
CA LYS A 187 -2.64 -1.13 -2.38
C LYS A 187 -2.59 -2.63 -2.66
N LEU A 188 -2.11 -3.37 -1.66
CA LEU A 188 -2.21 -4.82 -1.56
C LEU A 188 -3.18 -5.15 -0.43
N ILE A 189 -4.21 -5.93 -0.73
CA ILE A 189 -5.23 -6.38 0.22
C ILE A 189 -5.17 -7.92 0.29
N LYS A 190 -4.95 -8.48 1.48
CA LYS A 190 -5.15 -9.90 1.75
C LYS A 190 -6.60 -10.17 2.14
N HIS A 191 -7.14 -11.25 1.62
CA HIS A 191 -8.47 -11.76 1.96
C HIS A 191 -8.33 -13.15 2.57
N TYR A 192 -8.72 -13.28 3.83
CA TYR A 192 -8.57 -14.52 4.58
C TYR A 192 -9.78 -15.44 4.38
N THR A 193 -9.55 -16.76 4.40
CA THR A 193 -10.62 -17.77 4.33
C THR A 193 -11.52 -17.76 5.57
N THR A 194 -10.99 -17.32 6.71
CA THR A 194 -11.72 -17.10 7.96
C THR A 194 -12.61 -15.87 7.94
N GLY A 195 -12.58 -15.10 6.85
CA GLY A 195 -13.16 -13.76 6.77
C GLY A 195 -12.23 -12.68 7.31
N GLY A 196 -12.50 -11.44 6.91
CA GLY A 196 -11.66 -10.28 7.20
C GLY A 196 -10.60 -10.03 6.14
N THR A 197 -9.93 -8.88 6.29
CA THR A 197 -8.89 -8.42 5.36
C THR A 197 -7.75 -7.75 6.12
N THR A 198 -6.58 -7.70 5.49
CA THR A 198 -5.49 -6.83 5.91
C THR A 198 -4.96 -6.11 4.69
N GLU A 199 -4.74 -4.82 4.82
CA GLU A 199 -4.29 -3.99 3.71
C GLU A 199 -3.04 -3.19 4.05
N GLY A 200 -2.31 -2.87 3.00
CA GLY A 200 -1.13 -2.02 3.03
C GLY A 200 -0.77 -1.64 1.61
N SER A 201 0.42 -1.09 1.40
CA SER A 201 0.85 -0.65 0.09
C SER A 201 1.96 -1.51 -0.49
N PHE A 202 2.17 -1.40 -1.79
CA PHE A 202 3.29 -2.00 -2.49
C PHE A 202 4.00 -1.01 -3.40
N THR A 203 5.26 -1.30 -3.70
CA THR A 203 6.05 -0.68 -4.76
C THR A 203 6.84 -1.76 -5.48
N PHE A 204 7.30 -1.48 -6.70
CA PHE A 204 8.20 -2.38 -7.40
C PHE A 204 9.35 -1.63 -8.07
N ASP A 205 10.46 -2.31 -8.27
CA ASP A 205 11.65 -1.79 -8.94
C ASP A 205 12.22 -2.85 -9.88
N MET A 206 11.93 -2.69 -11.18
CA MET A 206 12.38 -3.60 -12.24
C MET A 206 13.83 -3.37 -12.65
N SER A 207 14.50 -2.35 -12.10
CA SER A 207 15.94 -2.16 -12.29
C SER A 207 16.77 -3.05 -11.35
N LYS A 208 16.16 -3.62 -10.31
CA LYS A 208 16.80 -4.52 -9.33
C LYS A 208 16.83 -5.95 -9.84
N ILE A 209 17.67 -6.18 -10.85
CA ILE A 209 17.93 -7.50 -11.41
C ILE A 209 18.84 -8.30 -10.47
N THR A 210 18.47 -9.55 -10.22
CA THR A 210 19.30 -10.53 -9.52
C THR A 210 19.78 -11.56 -10.54
N LEU A 211 21.10 -11.75 -10.63
CA LEU A 211 21.72 -12.72 -11.54
C LEU A 211 22.05 -14.02 -10.80
N ASP A 212 21.98 -15.15 -11.50
CA ASP A 212 22.54 -16.42 -11.03
C ASP A 212 24.09 -16.44 -11.15
N ASP A 213 24.72 -17.50 -10.68
CA ASP A 213 26.18 -17.68 -10.77
C ASP A 213 26.70 -17.72 -12.22
N GLY A 214 25.83 -18.05 -13.19
CA GLY A 214 26.13 -18.06 -14.62
C GLY A 214 25.98 -16.68 -15.27
N GLY A 215 25.54 -15.66 -14.54
CA GLY A 215 25.27 -14.32 -15.05
C GLY A 215 23.93 -14.20 -15.79
N ASN A 216 23.06 -15.20 -15.73
CA ASN A 216 21.71 -15.11 -16.29
C ASN A 216 20.77 -14.39 -15.32
N VAL A 217 19.73 -13.76 -15.85
CA VAL A 217 18.69 -13.14 -15.03
C VAL A 217 17.89 -14.23 -14.32
N TRP A 218 18.04 -14.30 -13.00
CA TRP A 218 17.25 -15.17 -12.14
C TRP A 218 15.99 -14.46 -11.63
N ALA A 219 16.14 -13.23 -11.14
CA ALA A 219 15.01 -12.35 -10.80
C ALA A 219 15.06 -11.07 -11.61
N LYS A 220 13.89 -10.63 -12.09
CA LYS A 220 13.72 -9.49 -13.00
C LYS A 220 13.39 -8.17 -12.31
N GLY A 221 13.33 -8.14 -10.99
CA GLY A 221 12.98 -6.95 -10.23
C GLY A 221 12.71 -7.28 -8.77
N LYS A 222 12.31 -6.28 -8.01
CA LYS A 222 11.85 -6.45 -6.63
C LYS A 222 10.44 -5.90 -6.41
N LEU A 223 9.64 -6.64 -5.67
CA LEU A 223 8.37 -6.19 -5.07
C LEU A 223 8.65 -5.83 -3.62
N ASN A 224 8.19 -4.67 -3.17
CA ASN A 224 8.25 -4.29 -1.76
C ASN A 224 6.85 -4.02 -1.25
N THR A 225 6.55 -4.42 -0.02
CA THR A 225 5.26 -4.21 0.62
C THR A 225 5.43 -3.46 1.94
N LYS A 226 4.38 -2.77 2.39
CA LYS A 226 4.38 -2.02 3.66
C LYS A 226 3.08 -2.25 4.39
N ASN A 227 3.16 -2.55 5.68
CA ASN A 227 2.02 -2.86 6.58
C ASN A 227 1.20 -4.10 6.19
N VAL A 228 1.56 -4.76 5.10
CA VAL A 228 0.95 -6.00 4.60
C VAL A 228 2.03 -6.86 3.94
N THR A 229 1.80 -8.15 3.90
CA THR A 229 2.64 -9.12 3.17
C THR A 229 1.74 -9.86 2.15
N PRO A 230 2.30 -10.53 1.12
CA PRO A 230 1.57 -11.54 0.38
C PRO A 230 1.08 -12.67 1.29
N LEU A 231 0.24 -13.56 0.74
CA LEU A 231 -0.21 -14.75 1.49
C LEU A 231 1.02 -15.55 2.00
N ILE A 232 1.05 -15.86 3.29
CA ILE A 232 2.17 -16.49 4.00
C ILE A 232 3.48 -15.74 3.71
N GLY A 233 3.46 -14.42 3.67
CA GLY A 233 4.63 -13.58 3.38
C GLY A 233 5.60 -13.51 4.56
N ALA A 234 6.17 -14.66 4.91
CA ALA A 234 7.11 -14.84 6.01
C ALA A 234 8.27 -15.77 5.60
N TYR A 235 9.47 -15.51 6.14
CA TYR A 235 10.59 -16.45 6.14
C TYR A 235 10.54 -17.24 7.44
N TRP A 236 9.96 -18.44 7.42
CA TRP A 236 9.78 -19.30 8.59
C TRP A 236 9.11 -18.62 9.80
N GLY A 237 8.09 -17.81 9.55
CA GLY A 237 7.30 -17.13 10.58
C GLY A 237 7.68 -15.68 10.80
N ASP A 238 8.88 -15.25 10.40
CA ASP A 238 9.26 -13.84 10.43
C ASP A 238 8.73 -13.12 9.19
N PRO A 239 7.92 -12.06 9.31
CA PRO A 239 7.33 -11.38 8.16
C PRO A 239 8.41 -10.75 7.28
N VAL A 240 8.26 -10.89 5.97
CA VAL A 240 9.14 -10.29 4.97
C VAL A 240 8.39 -9.27 4.12
N TYR A 241 9.11 -8.26 3.62
CA TYR A 241 8.50 -7.09 2.97
C TYR A 241 9.21 -6.69 1.66
N SER A 242 10.20 -7.47 1.23
CA SER A 242 10.92 -7.26 -0.03
C SER A 242 11.15 -8.61 -0.68
N TYR A 243 10.78 -8.76 -1.94
CA TYR A 243 10.72 -10.03 -2.65
C TYR A 243 11.41 -9.88 -4.00
N ASP A 244 12.19 -10.86 -4.40
CA ASP A 244 12.63 -11.02 -5.79
C ASP A 244 11.44 -11.42 -6.66
N ILE A 245 11.21 -10.72 -7.75
CA ILE A 245 10.21 -11.06 -8.75
C ILE A 245 10.87 -12.00 -9.76
N LEU A 246 10.56 -13.29 -9.71
CA LEU A 246 11.07 -14.27 -10.69
C LEU A 246 10.23 -14.23 -11.96
N LYS A 247 8.90 -14.20 -11.77
CA LYS A 247 7.94 -14.16 -12.87
C LYS A 247 6.84 -13.17 -12.54
N LEU A 248 6.48 -12.35 -13.52
CA LEU A 248 5.32 -11.50 -13.51
C LEU A 248 4.81 -11.45 -14.94
N THR A 249 3.59 -11.93 -15.13
CA THR A 249 2.88 -12.04 -16.42
C THR A 249 1.41 -11.74 -16.17
N GLU A 250 0.58 -11.80 -17.19
CA GLU A 250 -0.87 -11.61 -17.00
C GLU A 250 -1.45 -12.61 -15.99
N ASP A 251 -1.00 -13.87 -16.08
CA ASP A 251 -1.62 -15.01 -15.38
C ASP A 251 -0.79 -15.57 -14.23
N LYS A 252 0.50 -15.25 -14.14
CA LYS A 252 1.43 -15.83 -13.15
C LYS A 252 2.29 -14.76 -12.48
N MET A 253 2.40 -14.85 -11.16
CA MET A 253 3.30 -14.08 -10.32
C MET A 253 4.09 -15.05 -9.44
N VAL A 254 5.41 -15.03 -9.56
CA VAL A 254 6.32 -15.87 -8.79
C VAL A 254 7.29 -14.98 -8.04
N LEU A 255 7.31 -15.12 -6.73
CA LEU A 255 8.14 -14.35 -5.82
C LEU A 255 9.12 -15.27 -5.09
N ALA A 256 10.27 -14.74 -4.72
CA ALA A 256 11.22 -15.42 -3.86
C ALA A 256 11.82 -14.48 -2.81
N VAL A 257 12.30 -15.06 -1.71
CA VAL A 257 13.08 -14.34 -0.71
C VAL A 257 14.18 -15.24 -0.17
N ALA A 258 15.35 -14.66 0.03
CA ALA A 258 16.47 -15.27 0.74
C ALA A 258 17.01 -14.28 1.77
N LEU A 259 17.60 -14.78 2.85
CA LEU A 259 18.24 -13.92 3.84
C LEU A 259 19.45 -13.18 3.25
N PRO A 260 19.77 -11.97 3.75
CA PRO A 260 20.97 -11.27 3.33
C PRO A 260 22.23 -12.11 3.51
N GLY A 261 23.04 -12.21 2.45
CA GLY A 261 24.26 -13.02 2.45
C GLY A 261 24.06 -14.50 2.10
N THR A 262 22.83 -14.93 1.80
CA THR A 262 22.58 -16.28 1.27
C THR A 262 23.31 -16.45 -0.07
N GLY A 263 24.17 -17.46 -0.14
CA GLY A 263 24.83 -17.85 -1.39
C GLY A 263 23.92 -18.68 -2.29
N SER A 264 24.36 -18.89 -3.53
CA SER A 264 23.73 -19.83 -4.47
C SER A 264 23.48 -21.19 -3.83
N TRP A 265 22.32 -21.77 -4.11
CA TRP A 265 21.80 -23.00 -3.48
C TRP A 265 21.66 -22.94 -1.96
N GLY A 266 21.80 -21.78 -1.33
CA GLY A 266 21.34 -21.53 0.02
C GLY A 266 19.81 -21.46 0.06
N GLU A 267 19.23 -21.44 1.25
CA GLU A 267 17.77 -21.48 1.37
C GLU A 267 17.09 -20.18 0.93
N ALA A 268 16.06 -20.33 0.10
CA ALA A 268 15.08 -19.32 -0.24
C ALA A 268 13.66 -19.86 -0.04
N ILE A 269 12.71 -18.96 0.23
CA ILE A 269 11.27 -19.24 0.23
C ILE A 269 10.68 -18.71 -1.06
N PHE A 270 9.72 -19.42 -1.63
CA PHE A 270 9.08 -19.12 -2.89
C PHE A 270 7.56 -19.05 -2.72
N TRP A 271 6.93 -18.18 -3.51
CA TRP A 271 5.49 -18.04 -3.62
C TRP A 271 5.06 -18.11 -5.08
N MET A 272 4.08 -18.96 -5.36
CA MET A 272 3.51 -19.17 -6.68
C MET A 272 2.05 -18.71 -6.68
N PHE A 273 1.76 -17.67 -7.46
CA PHE A 273 0.41 -17.13 -7.62
C PHE A 273 -0.03 -17.15 -9.07
N ARG A 274 -1.34 -17.26 -9.25
CA ARG A 274 -2.01 -17.11 -10.53
C ARG A 274 -3.15 -16.11 -10.45
N LYS A 275 -3.51 -15.54 -11.59
CA LYS A 275 -4.74 -14.75 -11.73
C LYS A 275 -5.94 -15.64 -11.36
N GLN A 276 -6.84 -15.12 -10.53
CA GLN A 276 -8.10 -15.79 -10.18
C GLN A 276 -9.08 -15.75 -11.35
#